data_AF-A0A0H2RXT1-F1
#
_entry.id   AF-A0A0H2RXT1-F1
#
_cell.length_a   1.000
_cell.length_b   1.000
_cell.length_c   1.000
_cell.angle_alpha   90.00
_cell.angle_beta   90.00
_cell.angle_gamma   90.00
#
_symmetry.space_group_name_H-M   'P 1'
#
loop_
_entity.id
_entity.type
_entity.pdbx_description
1 polymer ?
#
loop_
_entity_poly.entity_id
_entity_poly.type
_entity_poly.pdbx_seq_one_letter_code
_entity_poly.pdbx_strand_id
1 'polypeptide(L)'
;MVNNDCNDAGSRPRAQEIPDDSPTVDDIPGITRISSSFLDELWEDNSTNVYTSSWSSNYTMSNLPGPGRNLGNFYSWVGASLERRLTKRAEQAAVKKYGNVASVLKSDWGIYDKFMSDDVKEHEKACEIVLICAESDDANLQVDAFVKIERSFVLHPLKVRTAFQNVFERRKQIADVVTLSWKRPGGEYTVKWLFLYKLASRCLASHQGEFVKAATQFYVCKYSSLNFSHFEELLVSCADATDLLIAVQFVAWYWHRNDVNDYVQNRGFEGPAIVKFAIGLITHWEVHFSQPEATSLFLFSPPFYLTMSFIYGMMLSLKSSVTNVVNELFQDNGQLTVWVDVFKLHHFVRRYYSKLFGKEYPLVSKSWGELCLENLPKDEHTNLRHKMLHLEDVLGGVMRKRLPPQIDSAIDREEKAKSDSVSL
;
A
#
# COMPACT_ATOMS: atom_id res chain seq x y z
N MET A 1 20.24 -44.56 -71.61
CA MET A 1 19.27 -45.27 -70.74
C MET A 1 18.94 -44.35 -69.58
N VAL A 2 17.67 -43.96 -69.51
CA VAL A 2 16.89 -43.53 -68.34
C VAL A 2 17.25 -42.21 -67.64
N ASN A 3 16.38 -41.23 -67.89
CA ASN A 3 16.10 -40.02 -67.11
C ASN A 3 15.63 -40.33 -65.68
N ASN A 4 15.84 -39.42 -64.73
CA ASN A 4 14.72 -38.65 -64.15
C ASN A 4 15.19 -37.70 -63.05
N ASP A 5 14.95 -36.42 -63.30
CA ASP A 5 14.79 -35.35 -62.33
C ASP A 5 13.61 -35.64 -61.38
N CYS A 6 13.78 -35.30 -60.10
CA CYS A 6 12.67 -35.01 -59.19
C CYS A 6 13.09 -33.87 -58.25
N ASN A 7 12.86 -32.65 -58.70
CA ASN A 7 12.72 -31.46 -57.86
C ASN A 7 11.32 -31.51 -57.22
N ASP A 8 11.24 -31.70 -55.91
CA ASP A 8 9.99 -31.56 -55.16
C ASP A 8 10.06 -30.31 -54.27
N ALA A 9 9.62 -29.19 -54.86
CA ALA A 9 9.43 -27.92 -54.18
C ALA A 9 8.05 -27.93 -53.51
N GLY A 10 7.97 -28.51 -52.31
CA GLY A 10 6.80 -28.47 -51.45
C GLY A 10 6.52 -27.04 -50.96
N SER A 11 5.69 -26.32 -51.71
CA SER A 11 5.12 -25.04 -51.28
C SER A 11 4.17 -25.27 -50.10
N ARG A 12 4.61 -24.91 -48.89
CA ARG A 12 3.73 -24.88 -47.71
C ARG A 12 2.64 -23.81 -47.94
N PRO A 13 1.35 -24.14 -47.75
CA PRO A 13 0.31 -23.13 -47.76
C PRO A 13 0.58 -22.13 -46.64
N ARG A 14 0.80 -20.87 -47.03
CA ARG A 14 0.86 -19.72 -46.13
C ARG A 14 -0.52 -19.62 -45.48
N ALA A 15 -0.63 -20.04 -44.22
CA ALA A 15 -1.84 -19.83 -43.44
C ALA A 15 -2.14 -18.33 -43.47
N GLN A 16 -3.27 -17.95 -44.06
CA GLN A 16 -3.82 -16.62 -43.91
C GLN A 16 -4.12 -16.46 -42.42
N GLU A 17 -3.33 -15.61 -41.75
CA GLU A 17 -3.70 -15.09 -40.45
C GLU A 17 -5.06 -14.41 -40.61
N ILE A 18 -6.10 -15.05 -40.08
CA ILE A 18 -7.41 -14.45 -39.94
C ILE A 18 -7.18 -13.23 -39.05
N PRO A 19 -7.53 -12.01 -39.51
CA PRO A 19 -7.50 -10.84 -38.65
C PRO A 19 -8.34 -11.15 -37.42
N ASP A 20 -7.68 -11.26 -36.27
CA ASP A 20 -8.37 -11.44 -34.99
C ASP A 20 -9.01 -10.10 -34.66
N ASP A 21 -10.23 -9.89 -35.15
CA ASP A 21 -11.09 -8.75 -34.83
C ASP A 21 -11.58 -8.79 -33.37
N SER A 22 -10.83 -9.46 -32.47
CA SER A 22 -11.08 -9.38 -31.04
C SER A 22 -10.84 -7.92 -30.61
N PRO A 23 -11.83 -7.28 -29.98
CA PRO A 23 -11.72 -5.88 -29.59
C PRO A 23 -10.46 -5.69 -28.75
N THR A 24 -9.58 -4.81 -29.20
CA THR A 24 -8.33 -4.51 -28.53
C THR A 24 -8.64 -4.06 -27.11
N VAL A 25 -7.95 -4.65 -26.12
CA VAL A 25 -8.12 -4.35 -24.68
C VAL A 25 -7.99 -2.85 -24.37
N ASP A 26 -7.33 -2.11 -25.25
CA ASP A 26 -7.16 -0.65 -25.17
C ASP A 26 -8.44 0.16 -25.43
N ASP A 27 -9.48 -0.45 -26.03
CA ASP A 27 -10.74 0.24 -26.37
C ASP A 27 -11.71 0.32 -25.18
N ILE A 28 -11.39 -0.29 -24.03
CA ILE A 28 -12.24 -0.24 -22.84
C ILE A 28 -11.86 0.99 -22.02
N PRO A 29 -12.71 2.04 -22.01
CA PRO A 29 -12.43 3.26 -21.28
C PRO A 29 -12.28 2.94 -19.80
N GLY A 30 -11.07 3.12 -19.25
CA GLY A 30 -10.76 2.91 -17.83
C GLY A 30 -9.73 1.82 -17.53
N ILE A 31 -9.40 0.93 -18.47
CA ILE A 31 -8.33 -0.07 -18.26
C ILE A 31 -6.95 0.59 -18.17
N THR A 32 -6.72 1.64 -18.94
CA THR A 32 -5.42 2.34 -19.04
C THR A 32 -5.03 3.13 -17.78
N ARG A 33 -5.93 3.29 -16.79
CA ARG A 33 -5.72 4.30 -15.73
C ARG A 33 -5.16 3.81 -14.39
N ILE A 34 -5.22 2.53 -14.02
CA ILE A 34 -5.50 2.28 -12.59
C ILE A 34 -4.35 1.79 -11.69
N SER A 35 -3.24 1.24 -12.18
CA SER A 35 -2.52 0.31 -11.27
C SER A 35 -0.99 0.26 -11.28
N SER A 36 -0.29 1.14 -12.01
CA SER A 36 1.18 1.21 -11.90
C SER A 36 1.68 2.45 -11.14
N SER A 37 0.87 3.51 -11.06
CA SER A 37 1.39 4.83 -10.65
C SER A 37 2.01 4.86 -9.26
N PHE A 38 1.45 4.17 -8.27
CA PHE A 38 2.00 4.24 -6.91
C PHE A 38 3.30 3.44 -6.75
N LEU A 39 3.38 2.24 -7.36
CA LEU A 39 4.62 1.47 -7.34
C LEU A 39 5.69 2.19 -8.17
N ASP A 40 5.33 2.73 -9.32
CA ASP A 40 6.22 3.54 -10.16
C ASP A 40 6.70 4.77 -9.39
N GLU A 41 5.81 5.49 -8.69
CA GLU A 41 6.16 6.63 -7.83
C GLU A 41 7.09 6.22 -6.67
N LEU A 42 6.91 5.04 -6.07
CA LEU A 42 7.83 4.50 -5.07
C LEU A 42 9.24 4.25 -5.65
N TRP A 43 9.33 3.81 -6.90
CA TRP A 43 10.60 3.55 -7.59
C TRP A 43 11.27 4.83 -8.09
N GLU A 44 10.52 5.76 -8.66
CA GLU A 44 11.02 7.05 -9.13
C GLU A 44 11.64 7.84 -7.98
N ASP A 45 11.01 7.83 -6.81
CA ASP A 45 11.56 8.45 -5.61
C ASP A 45 12.88 7.82 -5.17
N ASN A 46 13.17 6.57 -5.56
CA ASN A 46 14.46 5.94 -5.26
C ASN A 46 15.62 6.50 -6.10
N SER A 47 15.32 7.03 -7.28
CA SER A 47 16.31 7.58 -8.21
C SER A 47 16.81 8.99 -7.86
N THR A 48 16.50 9.50 -6.65
CA THR A 48 16.72 10.89 -6.26
C THR A 48 18.11 11.37 -6.68
N ASN A 49 18.12 12.23 -7.70
CA ASN A 49 19.31 12.92 -8.20
C ASN A 49 20.02 13.56 -7.01
N VAL A 50 21.11 12.95 -6.58
CA VAL A 50 21.99 13.54 -5.57
C VAL A 50 22.49 14.84 -6.18
N TYR A 51 21.92 15.96 -5.73
CA TYR A 51 22.45 17.28 -6.00
C TYR A 51 23.80 17.35 -5.30
N THR A 52 24.82 16.82 -5.98
CA THR A 52 26.22 16.94 -5.62
C THR A 52 26.57 18.40 -5.84
N SER A 53 26.28 19.22 -4.83
CA SER A 53 26.85 20.55 -4.71
C SER A 53 28.36 20.35 -4.64
N SER A 54 29.02 20.55 -5.78
CA SER A 54 30.46 20.52 -5.95
C SER A 54 31.05 21.68 -5.14
N TRP A 55 31.19 21.46 -3.83
CA TRP A 55 31.92 22.36 -2.95
C TRP A 55 33.39 22.30 -3.36
N SER A 56 33.77 23.20 -4.26
CA SER A 56 35.16 23.46 -4.66
C SER A 56 35.96 23.87 -3.42
N SER A 57 36.61 22.91 -2.77
CA SER A 57 37.56 23.20 -1.72
C SER A 57 38.78 23.86 -2.34
N ASN A 58 38.89 25.19 -2.20
CA ASN A 58 40.14 25.91 -2.44
C ASN A 58 41.14 25.51 -1.35
N TYR A 59 41.77 24.36 -1.56
CA TYR A 59 42.83 23.83 -0.71
C TYR A 59 44.06 24.73 -0.88
N THR A 60 44.32 25.58 0.11
CA THR A 60 45.59 26.32 0.23
C THR A 60 46.75 25.31 0.27
N MET A 61 47.72 25.45 -0.65
CA MET A 61 48.92 24.62 -0.74
C MET A 61 49.71 24.57 0.58
N SER A 62 49.50 23.52 1.37
CA SER A 62 50.19 23.25 2.63
C SER A 62 51.42 22.36 2.41
N ASN A 63 52.48 22.91 1.81
CA ASN A 63 53.72 22.13 1.64
C ASN A 63 55.03 22.95 1.66
N LEU A 64 55.02 24.16 2.21
CA LEU A 64 56.27 24.90 2.42
C LEU A 64 57.00 24.38 3.68
N PRO A 65 58.28 23.99 3.59
CA PRO A 65 59.04 23.52 4.75
C PRO A 65 59.30 24.68 5.72
N GLY A 66 58.82 24.54 6.95
CA GLY A 66 59.01 25.52 8.00
C GLY A 66 58.51 25.03 9.36
N PRO A 67 58.89 25.68 10.48
CA PRO A 67 58.49 25.30 11.84
C PRO A 67 56.97 25.22 12.04
N GLY A 68 56.17 25.92 11.21
CA GLY A 68 54.72 25.80 11.17
C GLY A 68 54.20 24.40 10.80
N ARG A 69 54.97 23.59 10.07
CA ARG A 69 54.59 22.21 9.68
C ARG A 69 54.57 21.26 10.88
N ASN A 70 55.52 21.41 11.80
CA ASN A 70 55.56 20.61 13.03
C ASN A 70 54.40 20.95 13.95
N LEU A 71 54.05 22.24 14.04
CA LEU A 71 52.89 22.70 14.80
C LEU A 71 51.58 22.19 14.20
N GLY A 72 51.43 22.30 12.87
CA GLY A 72 50.28 21.78 12.13
C GLY A 72 50.08 20.28 12.34
N ASN A 73 51.13 19.48 12.18
CA ASN A 73 51.09 18.03 12.42
C ASN A 73 50.70 17.69 13.87
N PHE A 74 51.20 18.45 14.85
CA PHE A 74 50.83 18.26 16.25
C PHE A 74 49.34 18.53 16.48
N TYR A 75 48.80 19.65 16.00
CA TYR A 75 47.37 19.96 16.14
C TYR A 75 46.48 18.97 15.38
N SER A 76 46.88 18.53 14.17
CA SER A 76 46.16 17.48 13.45
C SER A 76 46.15 16.15 14.22
N TRP A 77 47.26 15.78 14.85
CA TRP A 77 47.33 14.57 15.67
C TRP A 77 46.47 14.67 16.94
N VAL A 78 46.53 15.80 17.65
CA VAL A 78 45.70 16.04 18.84
C VAL A 78 44.22 16.06 18.46
N GLY A 79 43.87 16.73 17.35
CA GLY A 79 42.51 16.76 16.81
C GLY A 79 41.99 15.37 16.48
N ALA A 80 42.75 14.56 15.73
CA ALA A 80 42.36 13.20 15.38
C ALA A 80 42.24 12.28 16.61
N SER A 81 43.09 12.46 17.63
CA SER A 81 43.01 11.69 18.88
C SER A 81 41.78 12.05 19.71
N LEU A 82 41.44 13.35 19.80
CA LEU A 82 40.25 13.84 20.47
C LEU A 82 38.97 13.38 19.74
N GLU A 83 38.94 13.53 18.42
CA GLU A 83 37.85 13.07 17.56
C GLU A 83 37.59 11.58 17.77
N ARG A 84 38.60 10.72 17.69
CA ARG A 84 38.45 9.28 17.96
C ARG A 84 37.89 8.98 19.35
N ARG A 85 38.32 9.70 20.40
CA ARG A 85 37.83 9.48 21.77
C ARG A 85 36.38 9.95 21.94
N LEU A 86 36.01 11.07 21.33
CA LEU A 86 34.64 11.59 21.34
C LEU A 86 33.71 10.69 20.53
N THR A 87 34.12 10.26 19.33
CA THR A 87 33.39 9.31 18.49
C THR A 87 33.16 8.00 19.24
N LYS A 88 34.19 7.39 19.84
CA LYS A 88 34.04 6.14 20.61
C LYS A 88 33.07 6.27 21.81
N ARG A 89 33.10 7.39 22.53
CA ARG A 89 32.16 7.63 23.64
C ARG A 89 30.74 7.88 23.14
N ALA A 90 30.59 8.63 22.05
CA ALA A 90 29.31 8.87 21.41
C ALA A 90 28.71 7.55 20.90
N GLU A 91 29.51 6.71 20.24
CA GLU A 91 29.13 5.36 19.79
C GLU A 91 28.69 4.48 20.97
N GLN A 92 29.47 4.42 22.07
CA GLN A 92 29.10 3.61 23.23
C GLN A 92 27.81 4.10 23.92
N ALA A 93 27.65 5.41 24.07
CA ALA A 93 26.42 5.99 24.61
C ALA A 93 25.23 5.73 23.69
N ALA A 94 25.44 5.84 22.37
CA ALA A 94 24.44 5.54 21.36
C ALA A 94 24.03 4.06 21.43
N VAL A 95 24.98 3.11 21.43
CA VAL A 95 24.70 1.67 21.54
C VAL A 95 23.87 1.34 22.79
N LYS A 96 24.22 1.90 23.95
CA LYS A 96 23.44 1.69 25.19
C LYS A 96 22.04 2.28 25.09
N LYS A 97 21.91 3.48 24.51
CA LYS A 97 20.62 4.14 24.28
C LYS A 97 19.77 3.30 23.31
N TYR A 98 20.34 2.86 22.19
CA TYR A 98 19.67 2.04 21.18
C TYR A 98 19.25 0.68 21.71
N GLY A 99 20.08 -0.01 22.50
CA GLY A 99 19.72 -1.31 23.06
C GLY A 99 18.46 -1.24 23.93
N ASN A 100 18.38 -0.22 24.80
CA ASN A 100 17.20 0.00 25.62
C ASN A 100 15.98 0.41 24.78
N VAL A 101 16.15 1.34 23.83
CA VAL A 101 15.07 1.85 22.97
C VAL A 101 14.53 0.75 22.05
N ALA A 102 15.38 -0.08 21.46
CA ALA A 102 14.99 -1.19 20.60
C ALA A 102 14.15 -2.23 21.36
N SER A 103 14.47 -2.52 22.62
CA SER A 103 13.64 -3.42 23.44
C SER A 103 12.24 -2.87 23.69
N VAL A 104 12.12 -1.55 23.90
CA VAL A 104 10.82 -0.88 24.06
C VAL A 104 10.04 -0.88 22.75
N LEU A 105 10.71 -0.61 21.62
CA LEU A 105 10.08 -0.62 20.30
C LEU A 105 9.52 -1.99 19.93
N LYS A 106 10.27 -3.07 20.26
CA LYS A 106 9.85 -4.45 20.03
C LYS A 106 8.68 -4.89 20.91
N SER A 107 8.41 -4.18 22.01
CA SER A 107 7.18 -4.42 22.77
C SER A 107 6.00 -3.82 22.02
N ASP A 108 5.10 -4.67 21.52
CA ASP A 108 4.03 -4.19 20.65
C ASP A 108 3.12 -3.15 21.32
N TRP A 109 2.94 -3.32 22.62
CA TRP A 109 2.08 -2.50 23.48
C TRP A 109 2.81 -1.31 24.12
N GLY A 110 4.13 -1.35 24.30
CA GLY A 110 4.82 -0.36 25.13
C GLY A 110 4.78 1.07 24.59
N ILE A 111 4.76 1.27 23.28
CA ILE A 111 4.55 2.59 22.65
C ILE A 111 3.07 2.97 22.65
N TYR A 112 2.19 2.01 22.41
CA TYR A 112 0.76 2.24 22.33
C TYR A 112 0.17 2.65 23.69
N ASP A 113 0.54 1.95 24.76
CA ASP A 113 0.10 2.22 26.12
C ASP A 113 0.48 3.64 26.56
N LYS A 114 1.61 4.17 26.04
CA LYS A 114 2.00 5.55 26.28
C LYS A 114 1.02 6.53 25.65
N PHE A 115 0.59 6.33 24.42
CA PHE A 115 -0.41 7.19 23.77
C PHE A 115 -1.82 7.03 24.36
N MET A 116 -2.11 5.88 24.97
CA MET A 116 -3.33 5.66 25.74
C MET A 116 -3.36 6.43 27.06
N SER A 117 -2.20 6.76 27.64
CA SER A 117 -2.11 7.65 28.80
C SER A 117 -2.69 9.04 28.50
N ASP A 118 -3.12 9.76 29.54
CA ASP A 118 -3.48 11.18 29.46
C ASP A 118 -2.27 12.11 29.68
N ASP A 119 -1.10 11.54 30.03
CA ASP A 119 0.13 12.31 30.24
C ASP A 119 0.82 12.64 28.92
N VAL A 120 0.79 13.93 28.56
CA VAL A 120 1.48 14.49 27.38
C VAL A 120 2.98 14.17 27.39
N LYS A 121 3.63 14.10 28.56
CA LYS A 121 5.06 13.77 28.64
C LYS A 121 5.34 12.33 28.22
N GLU A 122 4.44 11.40 28.49
CA GLU A 122 4.59 10.02 28.03
C GLU A 122 4.37 9.91 26.52
N HIS A 123 3.51 10.75 25.91
CA HIS A 123 3.37 10.85 24.45
C HIS A 123 4.66 11.34 23.81
N GLU A 124 5.22 12.44 24.30
CA GLU A 124 6.47 13.00 23.79
C GLU A 124 7.63 12.01 23.95
N LYS A 125 7.70 11.30 25.07
CA LYS A 125 8.69 10.24 25.30
C LYS A 125 8.54 9.09 24.31
N ALA A 126 7.31 8.68 23.99
CA ALA A 126 7.05 7.70 22.96
C ALA A 126 7.54 8.19 21.58
N CYS A 127 7.21 9.43 21.20
CA CYS A 127 7.71 10.07 19.98
C CYS A 127 9.24 10.08 19.93
N GLU A 128 9.92 10.46 21.01
CA GLU A 128 11.38 10.46 21.06
C GLU A 128 11.99 9.09 20.81
N ILE A 129 11.44 8.04 21.43
CA ILE A 129 11.88 6.65 21.25
C ILE A 129 11.77 6.25 19.78
N VAL A 130 10.61 6.52 19.16
CA VAL A 130 10.35 6.12 17.78
C VAL A 130 11.18 6.94 16.78
N LEU A 131 11.40 8.24 17.02
CA LEU A 131 12.32 9.06 16.20
C LEU A 131 13.76 8.55 16.24
N ILE A 132 14.25 8.16 17.42
CA ILE A 132 15.60 7.60 17.54
C ILE A 132 15.75 6.32 16.68
N CYS A 133 14.72 5.48 16.65
CA CYS A 133 14.74 4.27 15.81
C CYS A 133 14.57 4.57 14.33
N ALA A 134 13.73 5.53 13.95
CA ALA A 134 13.56 5.98 12.57
C ALA A 134 14.85 6.62 11.99
N GLU A 135 15.66 7.27 12.82
CA GLU A 135 16.97 7.84 12.47
C GLU A 135 18.12 6.81 12.46
N SER A 136 17.86 5.56 12.83
CA SER A 136 18.86 4.48 12.89
C SER A 136 19.37 4.10 11.50
N ASP A 137 20.62 3.64 11.42
CA ASP A 137 21.19 3.07 10.18
C ASP A 137 20.75 1.60 9.94
N ASP A 138 20.05 0.98 10.90
CA ASP A 138 19.46 -0.35 10.73
C ASP A 138 18.06 -0.22 10.11
N ALA A 139 17.96 -0.63 8.83
CA ALA A 139 16.70 -0.58 8.06
C ALA A 139 15.55 -1.34 8.72
N ASN A 140 15.81 -2.40 9.50
CA ASN A 140 14.75 -3.14 10.19
C ASN A 140 14.21 -2.33 11.37
N LEU A 141 15.07 -1.66 12.13
CA LEU A 141 14.64 -0.76 13.21
C LEU A 141 13.87 0.44 12.66
N GLN A 142 14.26 0.96 11.50
CA GLN A 142 13.50 2.00 10.81
C GLN A 142 12.11 1.51 10.42
N VAL A 143 12.01 0.33 9.80
CA VAL A 143 10.72 -0.29 9.44
C VAL A 143 9.82 -0.46 10.66
N ASP A 144 10.34 -0.98 11.77
CA ASP A 144 9.59 -1.13 13.01
C ASP A 144 9.11 0.24 13.52
N ALA A 145 9.97 1.26 13.48
CA ALA A 145 9.62 2.61 13.88
C ALA A 145 8.51 3.21 13.00
N PHE A 146 8.60 3.04 11.67
CA PHE A 146 7.59 3.54 10.73
C PHE A 146 6.22 2.90 10.97
N VAL A 147 6.17 1.59 11.22
CA VAL A 147 4.93 0.89 11.61
C VAL A 147 4.36 1.47 12.89
N LYS A 148 5.20 1.77 13.89
CA LYS A 148 4.72 2.39 15.14
C LYS A 148 4.20 3.81 14.93
N ILE A 149 4.85 4.63 14.09
CA ILE A 149 4.38 5.97 13.74
C ILE A 149 3.00 5.91 13.10
N GLU A 150 2.86 5.14 12.03
CA GLU A 150 1.61 4.99 11.28
C GLU A 150 0.49 4.47 12.19
N ARG A 151 0.72 3.36 12.89
CA ARG A 151 -0.30 2.76 13.75
C ARG A 151 -0.71 3.66 14.91
N SER A 152 0.25 4.34 15.56
CA SER A 152 -0.07 5.30 16.61
C SER A 152 -0.86 6.48 16.03
N PHE A 153 -0.51 6.96 14.84
CA PHE A 153 -1.24 8.04 14.17
C PHE A 153 -2.67 7.65 13.85
N VAL A 154 -2.92 6.44 13.34
CA VAL A 154 -4.27 5.95 13.06
C VAL A 154 -5.11 5.85 14.34
N LEU A 155 -4.51 5.40 15.43
CA LEU A 155 -5.22 5.20 16.70
C LEU A 155 -5.44 6.49 17.50
N HIS A 156 -4.51 7.43 17.41
CA HIS A 156 -4.50 8.67 18.19
C HIS A 156 -3.98 9.87 17.38
N PRO A 157 -4.63 10.24 16.27
CA PRO A 157 -4.08 11.20 15.31
C PRO A 157 -3.75 12.55 15.96
N LEU A 158 -4.64 13.06 16.82
CA LEU A 158 -4.43 14.33 17.50
C LEU A 158 -3.29 14.29 18.53
N LYS A 159 -3.24 13.28 19.41
CA LYS A 159 -2.19 13.13 20.44
C LYS A 159 -0.82 12.97 19.79
N VAL A 160 -0.73 12.08 18.78
CA VAL A 160 0.52 11.79 18.08
C VAL A 160 1.06 13.04 17.39
N ARG A 161 0.22 13.75 16.61
CA ARG A 161 0.65 14.98 15.95
C ARG A 161 1.17 16.03 16.92
N THR A 162 0.40 16.29 17.98
CA THR A 162 0.77 17.28 19.00
C THR A 162 2.09 16.91 19.67
N ALA A 163 2.27 15.64 20.03
CA ALA A 163 3.49 15.16 20.67
C ALA A 163 4.71 15.25 19.75
N PHE A 164 4.60 14.85 18.47
CA PHE A 164 5.69 15.01 17.52
C PHE A 164 6.03 16.48 17.27
N GLN A 165 5.01 17.34 17.12
CA GLN A 165 5.22 18.77 16.95
C GLN A 165 5.98 19.38 18.14
N ASN A 166 5.57 19.08 19.38
CA ASN A 166 6.27 19.55 20.57
C ASN A 166 7.73 19.06 20.61
N VAL A 167 7.98 17.82 20.22
CA VAL A 167 9.34 17.25 20.15
C VAL A 167 10.19 17.98 19.10
N PHE A 168 9.63 18.23 17.91
CA PHE A 168 10.34 18.95 16.84
C PHE A 168 10.61 20.41 17.21
N GLU A 169 9.63 21.11 17.79
CA GLU A 169 9.78 22.49 18.28
C GLU A 169 10.86 22.58 19.36
N ARG A 170 10.83 21.67 20.35
CA ARG A 170 11.86 21.59 21.40
C ARG A 170 13.26 21.36 20.81
N ARG A 171 13.37 20.53 19.78
CA ARG A 171 14.65 20.25 19.08
C ARG A 171 15.03 21.33 18.07
N LYS A 172 14.16 22.30 17.79
CA LYS A 172 14.31 23.31 16.72
C LYS A 172 14.50 22.66 15.35
N GLN A 173 13.77 21.58 15.09
CA GLN A 173 13.81 20.82 13.86
C GLN A 173 12.52 21.01 13.06
N ILE A 174 12.62 20.91 11.74
CA ILE A 174 11.46 20.91 10.84
C ILE A 174 11.14 19.44 10.53
N ALA A 175 9.88 19.03 10.75
CA ALA A 175 9.45 17.64 10.59
C ALA A 175 9.87 17.05 9.23
N ASP A 176 9.60 17.78 8.14
CA ASP A 176 9.91 17.32 6.77
C ASP A 176 11.42 17.14 6.54
N VAL A 177 12.26 17.96 7.18
CA VAL A 177 13.73 17.80 7.10
C VAL A 177 14.18 16.56 7.88
N VAL A 178 13.55 16.29 9.03
CA VAL A 178 13.85 15.09 9.84
C VAL A 178 13.43 13.83 9.08
N THR A 179 12.22 13.78 8.54
CA THR A 179 11.73 12.59 7.81
C THR A 179 12.57 12.32 6.57
N LEU A 180 12.92 13.35 5.78
CA LEU A 180 13.83 13.22 4.63
C LEU A 180 15.21 12.66 5.01
N SER A 181 15.69 12.92 6.23
CA SER A 181 16.99 12.45 6.69
C SER A 181 17.05 10.94 7.01
N TRP A 182 15.89 10.28 7.17
CA TRP A 182 15.82 8.83 7.42
C TRP A 182 16.28 8.01 6.23
N LYS A 183 16.11 8.56 5.02
CA LYS A 183 16.63 7.97 3.78
C LYS A 183 18.08 8.41 3.56
N ARG A 184 19.00 7.45 3.54
CA ARG A 184 20.44 7.68 3.33
C ARG A 184 20.76 7.71 1.84
N PRO A 185 21.60 8.66 1.39
CA PRO A 185 22.11 8.66 0.02
C PRO A 185 22.83 7.34 -0.31
N GLY A 186 22.47 6.70 -1.43
CA GLY A 186 23.07 5.45 -1.87
C GLY A 186 22.64 4.20 -1.09
N GLY A 187 21.68 4.31 -0.16
CA GLY A 187 21.08 3.16 0.50
C GLY A 187 20.12 2.42 -0.45
N GLU A 188 20.27 1.10 -0.56
CA GLU A 188 19.30 0.25 -1.23
C GLU A 188 18.18 -0.10 -0.24
N TYR A 189 16.95 0.32 -0.56
CA TYR A 189 15.79 0.11 0.29
C TYR A 189 14.83 -0.88 -0.36
N THR A 190 14.24 -1.75 0.46
CA THR A 190 13.18 -2.65 0.01
C THR A 190 11.90 -1.88 -0.26
N VAL A 191 11.00 -2.43 -1.10
CA VAL A 191 9.66 -1.85 -1.33
C VAL A 191 8.90 -1.66 -0.02
N LYS A 192 9.03 -2.61 0.91
CA LYS A 192 8.43 -2.53 2.25
C LYS A 192 8.91 -1.30 3.02
N TRP A 193 10.22 -1.07 2.99
CA TRP A 193 10.82 0.08 3.66
C TRP A 193 10.30 1.38 3.04
N LEU A 194 10.33 1.51 1.70
CA LEU A 194 9.89 2.72 0.99
C LEU A 194 8.41 3.03 1.23
N PHE A 195 7.57 1.99 1.20
CA PHE A 195 6.15 2.10 1.50
C PHE A 195 5.91 2.64 2.92
N LEU A 196 6.48 1.99 3.93
CA LEU A 196 6.29 2.39 5.33
C LEU A 196 6.92 3.75 5.62
N TYR A 197 8.05 4.06 5.01
CA TYR A 197 8.67 5.38 5.04
C TYR A 197 7.72 6.46 4.52
N LYS A 198 7.06 6.25 3.38
CA LYS A 198 6.08 7.21 2.84
C LYS A 198 4.90 7.41 3.79
N LEU A 199 4.33 6.33 4.32
CA LEU A 199 3.21 6.41 5.28
C LEU A 199 3.62 7.19 6.53
N ALA A 200 4.73 6.81 7.17
CA ALA A 200 5.22 7.46 8.38
C ALA A 200 5.56 8.93 8.14
N SER A 201 6.20 9.25 7.01
CA SER A 201 6.53 10.63 6.64
C SER A 201 5.26 11.47 6.46
N ARG A 202 4.23 10.93 5.81
CA ARG A 202 2.92 11.60 5.65
C ARG A 202 2.22 11.85 6.99
N CYS A 203 2.29 10.90 7.93
CA CYS A 203 1.74 11.08 9.29
C CYS A 203 2.40 12.23 10.06
N LEU A 204 3.68 12.53 9.80
CA LEU A 204 4.46 13.57 10.49
C LEU A 204 4.59 14.88 9.70
N ALA A 205 4.03 14.96 8.50
CA ALA A 205 4.17 16.12 7.63
C ALA A 205 3.74 17.42 8.32
N SER A 206 4.55 18.46 8.15
CA SER A 206 4.33 19.76 8.81
C SER A 206 3.03 20.42 8.32
N HIS A 207 2.74 20.29 7.03
CA HIS A 207 1.54 20.85 6.40
C HIS A 207 0.29 20.05 6.79
N GLN A 208 -0.72 20.75 7.33
CA GLN A 208 -2.04 20.16 7.60
C GLN A 208 -2.87 20.15 6.32
N GLY A 209 -2.80 19.05 5.57
CA GLY A 209 -3.76 18.79 4.49
C GLY A 209 -5.17 18.49 5.03
N GLU A 210 -6.19 18.64 4.17
CA GLU A 210 -7.59 18.33 4.51
C GLU A 210 -7.74 16.88 5.01
N PHE A 211 -6.99 15.92 4.45
CA PHE A 211 -6.95 14.54 4.93
C PHE A 211 -6.64 14.46 6.43
N VAL A 212 -5.61 15.15 6.90
CA VAL A 212 -5.20 15.04 8.30
C VAL A 212 -6.21 15.72 9.22
N LYS A 213 -6.80 16.83 8.78
CA LYS A 213 -7.88 17.48 9.51
C LYS A 213 -9.07 16.53 9.67
N ALA A 214 -9.51 15.85 8.60
CA ALA A 214 -10.54 14.82 8.67
C ALA A 214 -10.14 13.66 9.60
N ALA A 215 -8.87 13.22 9.56
CA ALA A 215 -8.37 12.15 10.43
C ALA A 215 -8.46 12.49 11.94
N THR A 216 -8.36 13.76 12.33
CA THR A 216 -8.47 14.14 13.77
C THR A 216 -9.84 13.83 14.39
N GLN A 217 -10.89 13.68 13.57
CA GLN A 217 -12.24 13.36 14.05
C GLN A 217 -12.31 11.98 14.71
N PHE A 218 -11.40 11.06 14.37
CA PHE A 218 -11.39 9.68 14.86
C PHE A 218 -10.77 9.52 16.26
N TYR A 219 -10.21 10.58 16.83
CA TYR A 219 -9.48 10.53 18.11
C TYR A 219 -10.32 10.00 19.30
N VAL A 220 -11.64 10.21 19.28
CA VAL A 220 -12.56 9.79 20.35
C VAL A 220 -13.36 8.52 20.04
N CYS A 221 -13.13 7.92 18.87
CA CYS A 221 -13.93 6.81 18.39
C CYS A 221 -13.46 5.49 19.01
N LYS A 222 -14.41 4.58 19.27
CA LYS A 222 -14.10 3.22 19.73
C LYS A 222 -13.77 2.32 18.53
N TYR A 223 -12.94 1.31 18.75
CA TYR A 223 -12.66 0.27 17.75
C TYR A 223 -13.95 -0.35 17.21
N SER A 224 -14.02 -0.52 15.88
CA SER A 224 -15.16 -1.13 15.17
C SER A 224 -16.54 -0.57 15.56
N SER A 225 -16.65 0.73 15.79
CA SER A 225 -17.90 1.38 16.23
C SER A 225 -18.55 2.28 15.18
N LEU A 226 -17.87 2.57 14.07
CA LEU A 226 -18.34 3.56 13.10
C LEU A 226 -18.96 2.91 11.87
N ASN A 227 -19.94 3.62 11.31
CA ASN A 227 -20.58 3.35 10.03
C ASN A 227 -19.71 3.87 8.87
N PHE A 228 -19.83 3.28 7.68
CA PHE A 228 -19.07 3.66 6.48
C PHE A 228 -19.22 5.16 6.15
N SER A 229 -20.39 5.74 6.39
CA SER A 229 -20.65 7.18 6.18
C SER A 229 -19.72 8.10 6.99
N HIS A 230 -19.19 7.65 8.14
CA HIS A 230 -18.25 8.45 8.94
C HIS A 230 -16.89 8.61 8.27
N PHE A 231 -16.57 7.77 7.28
CA PHE A 231 -15.31 7.84 6.55
C PHE A 231 -15.41 8.64 5.24
N GLU A 232 -16.60 9.15 4.89
CA GLU A 232 -16.83 9.88 3.64
C GLU A 232 -15.90 11.09 3.52
N GLU A 233 -15.87 11.95 4.54
CA GLU A 233 -15.00 13.14 4.57
C GLU A 233 -13.51 12.75 4.49
N LEU A 234 -13.10 11.72 5.23
CA LEU A 234 -11.72 11.22 5.22
C LEU A 234 -11.28 10.76 3.82
N LEU A 235 -12.10 9.92 3.18
CA LEU A 235 -11.80 9.32 1.88
C LEU A 235 -11.81 10.36 0.75
N VAL A 236 -12.76 11.30 0.78
CA VAL A 236 -12.85 12.38 -0.22
C VAL A 236 -11.69 13.37 -0.06
N SER A 237 -11.20 13.58 1.16
CA SER A 237 -10.07 14.47 1.44
C SER A 237 -8.70 13.91 1.04
N CYS A 238 -8.62 12.64 0.60
CA CYS A 238 -7.38 12.02 0.18
C CYS A 238 -6.90 12.60 -1.16
N ALA A 239 -5.76 13.29 -1.12
CA ALA A 239 -5.17 13.95 -2.29
C ALA A 239 -4.43 12.96 -3.21
N ASP A 240 -3.80 11.94 -2.61
CA ASP A 240 -2.97 10.96 -3.30
C ASP A 240 -3.14 9.54 -2.73
N ALA A 241 -2.38 8.59 -3.29
CA ALA A 241 -2.41 7.19 -2.88
C ALA A 241 -1.89 6.96 -1.45
N THR A 242 -0.95 7.79 -0.97
CA THR A 242 -0.43 7.70 0.39
C THR A 242 -1.53 8.03 1.41
N ASP A 243 -2.29 9.10 1.16
CA ASP A 243 -3.45 9.45 1.99
C ASP A 243 -4.50 8.32 1.99
N LEU A 244 -4.79 7.76 0.82
CA LEU A 244 -5.74 6.63 0.68
C LEU A 244 -5.30 5.39 1.48
N LEU A 245 -4.02 5.05 1.44
CA LEU A 245 -3.48 3.92 2.18
C LEU A 245 -3.61 4.11 3.70
N ILE A 246 -3.39 5.32 4.20
CA ILE A 246 -3.61 5.65 5.62
C ILE A 246 -5.12 5.64 5.92
N ALA A 247 -5.96 6.20 5.04
CA ALA A 247 -7.42 6.17 5.21
C ALA A 247 -7.95 4.74 5.32
N VAL A 248 -7.47 3.81 4.48
CA VAL A 248 -7.81 2.39 4.56
C VAL A 248 -7.49 1.81 5.95
N GLN A 249 -6.41 2.24 6.60
CA GLN A 249 -6.12 1.83 7.98
C GLN A 249 -7.16 2.37 8.96
N PHE A 250 -7.53 3.65 8.88
CA PHE A 250 -8.63 4.18 9.70
C PHE A 250 -9.92 3.37 9.52
N VAL A 251 -10.31 3.07 8.28
CA VAL A 251 -11.50 2.23 8.04
C VAL A 251 -11.31 0.83 8.64
N ALA A 252 -10.14 0.21 8.48
CA ALA A 252 -9.86 -1.12 9.04
C ALA A 252 -10.04 -1.19 10.57
N TRP A 253 -9.63 -0.13 11.28
CA TRP A 253 -9.69 -0.05 12.74
C TRP A 253 -11.06 0.37 13.27
N TYR A 254 -11.74 1.31 12.63
CA TYR A 254 -12.95 1.90 13.20
C TYR A 254 -14.26 1.40 12.59
N TRP A 255 -14.25 0.80 11.40
CA TRP A 255 -15.48 0.39 10.72
C TRP A 255 -16.08 -0.88 11.33
N HIS A 256 -17.40 -0.87 11.55
CA HIS A 256 -18.17 -2.01 12.06
C HIS A 256 -18.57 -3.03 10.97
N ARG A 257 -18.28 -2.75 9.69
CA ARG A 257 -18.28 -3.69 8.55
C ARG A 257 -19.63 -4.12 7.96
N ASN A 258 -20.76 -3.57 8.39
CA ASN A 258 -22.09 -4.09 7.99
C ASN A 258 -22.97 -3.11 7.19
N ASP A 259 -22.49 -1.94 6.82
CA ASP A 259 -23.35 -0.85 6.32
C ASP A 259 -22.89 -0.22 5.00
N VAL A 260 -21.94 -0.84 4.27
CA VAL A 260 -21.65 -0.42 2.89
C VAL A 260 -22.89 -0.52 2.01
N ASN A 261 -23.74 -1.52 2.25
CA ASN A 261 -25.03 -1.64 1.58
C ASN A 261 -25.89 -0.38 1.75
N ASP A 262 -26.07 0.04 3.00
CA ASP A 262 -26.91 1.18 3.33
C ASP A 262 -26.30 2.47 2.77
N TYR A 263 -24.96 2.59 2.80
CA TYR A 263 -24.28 3.73 2.18
C TYR A 263 -24.53 3.80 0.68
N VAL A 264 -24.33 2.69 -0.05
CA VAL A 264 -24.50 2.63 -1.51
C VAL A 264 -25.95 2.86 -1.91
N GLN A 265 -26.92 2.34 -1.16
CA GLN A 265 -28.34 2.63 -1.40
C GLN A 265 -28.66 4.13 -1.30
N ASN A 266 -28.00 4.84 -0.37
CA ASN A 266 -28.24 6.26 -0.14
C ASN A 266 -27.44 7.20 -1.06
N ARG A 267 -26.23 6.78 -1.47
CA ARG A 267 -25.26 7.64 -2.20
C ARG A 267 -25.00 7.19 -3.64
N GLY A 268 -25.47 6.01 -4.02
CA GLY A 268 -25.17 5.39 -5.31
C GLY A 268 -23.81 4.69 -5.34
N PHE A 269 -23.57 3.93 -6.40
CA PHE A 269 -22.34 3.16 -6.62
C PHE A 269 -21.14 4.05 -7.00
N GLU A 270 -21.39 5.26 -7.50
CA GLU A 270 -20.37 6.23 -7.92
C GLU A 270 -20.02 7.24 -6.82
N GLY A 271 -20.49 7.01 -5.59
CA GLY A 271 -20.12 7.83 -4.45
C GLY A 271 -18.59 7.99 -4.39
N PRO A 272 -18.05 9.22 -4.40
CA PRO A 272 -16.60 9.44 -4.46
C PRO A 272 -15.83 8.69 -3.38
N ALA A 273 -16.41 8.54 -2.18
CA ALA A 273 -15.83 7.76 -1.09
C ALA A 273 -15.70 6.26 -1.41
N ILE A 274 -16.70 5.65 -2.05
CA ILE A 274 -16.67 4.23 -2.44
C ILE A 274 -15.57 3.99 -3.48
N VAL A 275 -15.49 4.86 -4.49
CA VAL A 275 -14.45 4.78 -5.53
C VAL A 275 -13.06 4.95 -4.92
N LYS A 276 -12.86 5.99 -4.10
CA LYS A 276 -11.60 6.24 -3.38
C LYS A 276 -11.21 5.07 -2.48
N PHE A 277 -12.18 4.48 -1.78
CA PHE A 277 -11.94 3.33 -0.92
C PHE A 277 -11.55 2.07 -1.70
N ALA A 278 -12.22 1.78 -2.82
CA ALA A 278 -11.87 0.68 -3.70
C ALA A 278 -10.43 0.83 -4.25
N ILE A 279 -10.08 2.04 -4.71
CA ILE A 279 -8.72 2.36 -5.18
C ILE A 279 -7.70 2.17 -4.05
N GLY A 280 -7.99 2.64 -2.83
CA GLY A 280 -7.12 2.46 -1.67
C GLY A 280 -6.88 0.99 -1.33
N LEU A 281 -7.94 0.16 -1.36
CA LEU A 281 -7.84 -1.28 -1.14
C LEU A 281 -7.03 -1.97 -2.25
N ILE A 282 -7.23 -1.60 -3.51
CA ILE A 282 -6.43 -2.13 -4.64
C ILE A 282 -4.97 -1.78 -4.44
N THR A 283 -4.67 -0.51 -4.17
CA THR A 283 -3.30 -0.02 -3.94
C THR A 283 -2.65 -0.81 -2.81
N HIS A 284 -3.38 -1.06 -1.71
CA HIS A 284 -2.88 -1.87 -0.61
C HIS A 284 -2.51 -3.30 -1.06
N TRP A 285 -3.38 -3.96 -1.82
CA TRP A 285 -3.12 -5.31 -2.31
C TRP A 285 -1.98 -5.37 -3.31
N GLU A 286 -1.81 -4.36 -4.16
CA GLU A 286 -0.70 -4.30 -5.10
C GLU A 286 0.64 -4.16 -4.38
N VAL A 287 0.71 -3.30 -3.36
CA VAL A 287 1.89 -3.20 -2.50
C VAL A 287 2.15 -4.54 -1.81
N HIS A 288 1.12 -5.19 -1.28
CA HIS A 288 1.25 -6.50 -0.64
C HIS A 288 1.86 -7.55 -1.59
N PHE A 289 1.30 -7.68 -2.79
CA PHE A 289 1.77 -8.68 -3.75
C PHE A 289 3.08 -8.34 -4.46
N SER A 290 3.57 -7.10 -4.35
CA SER A 290 4.90 -6.72 -4.81
C SER A 290 6.04 -7.25 -3.92
N GLN A 291 5.72 -7.81 -2.74
CA GLN A 291 6.69 -8.25 -1.74
C GLN A 291 6.62 -9.79 -1.52
N PRO A 292 7.32 -10.60 -2.32
CA PRO A 292 7.23 -12.06 -2.24
C PRO A 292 7.74 -12.64 -0.91
N GLU A 293 8.59 -11.90 -0.19
CA GLU A 293 9.26 -12.34 1.04
C GLU A 293 8.57 -11.87 2.33
N ALA A 294 7.53 -11.03 2.24
CA ALA A 294 6.92 -10.41 3.41
C ALA A 294 5.89 -11.33 4.09
N THR A 295 6.36 -12.36 4.79
CA THR A 295 5.53 -13.26 5.61
C THR A 295 4.94 -12.61 6.88
N SER A 296 5.08 -11.29 7.08
CA SER A 296 4.66 -10.66 8.33
C SER A 296 3.14 -10.50 8.39
N LEU A 297 2.46 -11.48 9.01
CA LEU A 297 1.02 -11.57 9.24
C LEU A 297 0.34 -10.31 9.79
N PHE A 298 1.09 -9.43 10.48
CA PHE A 298 0.53 -8.29 11.22
C PHE A 298 0.13 -7.08 10.37
N LEU A 299 0.77 -6.84 9.22
CA LEU A 299 0.42 -5.70 8.36
C LEU A 299 -0.83 -5.97 7.49
N PHE A 300 -1.28 -7.22 7.41
CA PHE A 300 -2.13 -7.68 6.32
C PHE A 300 -3.47 -8.29 6.73
N SER A 301 -3.69 -8.63 8.02
CA SER A 301 -4.97 -9.23 8.43
C SER A 301 -6.16 -8.25 8.40
N PRO A 302 -6.04 -6.98 8.84
CA PRO A 302 -7.19 -6.07 8.82
C PRO A 302 -7.70 -5.76 7.40
N PRO A 303 -6.83 -5.46 6.41
CA PRO A 303 -7.24 -5.18 5.03
C PRO A 303 -7.93 -6.35 4.33
N PHE A 304 -7.61 -7.61 4.69
CA PHE A 304 -8.32 -8.77 4.15
C PHE A 304 -9.80 -8.76 4.53
N TYR A 305 -10.10 -8.70 5.83
CA TYR A 305 -11.49 -8.65 6.29
C TYR A 305 -12.22 -7.42 5.78
N LEU A 306 -11.50 -6.30 5.72
CA LEU A 306 -12.01 -5.05 5.19
C LEU A 306 -12.46 -5.18 3.74
N THR A 307 -11.61 -5.78 2.90
CA THR A 307 -11.90 -6.03 1.48
C THR A 307 -13.10 -6.96 1.33
N MET A 308 -13.17 -8.01 2.14
CA MET A 308 -14.27 -8.97 2.14
C MET A 308 -15.60 -8.33 2.49
N SER A 309 -15.64 -7.54 3.57
CA SER A 309 -16.82 -6.80 3.99
C SER A 309 -17.25 -5.78 2.93
N PHE A 310 -16.29 -5.13 2.27
CA PHE A 310 -16.57 -4.22 1.16
C PHE A 310 -17.20 -4.94 -0.04
N ILE A 311 -16.58 -5.99 -0.57
CA ILE A 311 -17.12 -6.76 -1.70
C ILE A 311 -18.52 -7.30 -1.36
N TYR A 312 -18.70 -7.85 -0.15
CA TYR A 312 -19.99 -8.35 0.31
C TYR A 312 -21.05 -7.24 0.36
N GLY A 313 -20.73 -6.09 0.94
CA GLY A 313 -21.62 -4.93 0.99
C GLY A 313 -22.01 -4.44 -0.42
N MET A 314 -21.05 -4.39 -1.35
CA MET A 314 -21.31 -4.02 -2.75
C MET A 314 -22.25 -5.02 -3.44
N MET A 315 -22.02 -6.33 -3.25
CA MET A 315 -22.88 -7.39 -3.79
C MET A 315 -24.31 -7.36 -3.21
N LEU A 316 -24.44 -7.09 -1.90
CA LEU A 316 -25.75 -6.90 -1.26
C LEU A 316 -26.47 -5.66 -1.78
N SER A 317 -25.76 -4.57 -2.02
CA SER A 317 -26.31 -3.34 -2.60
C SER A 317 -26.93 -3.61 -3.96
N LEU A 318 -26.24 -4.43 -4.75
CA LEU A 318 -26.71 -4.81 -6.07
C LEU A 318 -27.97 -5.69 -6.00
N LYS A 319 -27.98 -6.66 -5.08
CA LYS A 319 -29.15 -7.55 -4.86
C LYS A 319 -30.39 -6.80 -4.38
N SER A 320 -30.21 -5.74 -3.58
CA SER A 320 -31.29 -4.96 -2.98
C SER A 320 -31.76 -3.79 -3.84
N SER A 321 -31.02 -3.42 -4.88
CA SER A 321 -31.37 -2.33 -5.79
C SER A 321 -32.64 -2.63 -6.59
N VAL A 322 -33.47 -1.60 -6.79
CA VAL A 322 -34.69 -1.69 -7.62
C VAL A 322 -34.31 -1.92 -9.08
N THR A 323 -35.03 -2.80 -9.79
CA THR A 323 -34.75 -3.20 -11.18
C THR A 323 -34.51 -2.03 -12.12
N ASN A 324 -35.26 -0.94 -11.99
CA ASN A 324 -35.12 0.24 -12.85
C ASN A 324 -33.77 0.94 -12.66
N VAL A 325 -33.33 1.10 -11.41
CA VAL A 325 -32.04 1.71 -11.06
C VAL A 325 -30.90 0.85 -11.61
N VAL A 326 -31.02 -0.47 -11.50
CA VAL A 326 -30.03 -1.43 -12.01
C VAL A 326 -29.84 -1.36 -13.52
N ASN A 327 -30.92 -1.16 -14.29
CA ASN A 327 -30.86 -1.08 -15.74
C ASN A 327 -30.25 0.23 -16.23
N GLU A 328 -30.56 1.34 -15.56
CA GLU A 328 -29.88 2.61 -15.77
C GLU A 328 -28.40 2.51 -15.40
N LEU A 329 -28.09 1.68 -14.38
CA LEU A 329 -26.76 1.63 -13.77
C LEU A 329 -25.62 1.19 -14.71
N PHE A 330 -25.96 0.64 -15.86
CA PHE A 330 -25.00 0.10 -16.81
C PHE A 330 -25.19 0.66 -18.21
N GLN A 331 -26.03 1.68 -18.37
CA GLN A 331 -26.05 2.47 -19.60
C GLN A 331 -24.86 3.44 -19.62
N ASP A 332 -24.42 3.89 -18.44
CA ASP A 332 -23.19 4.68 -18.29
C ASP A 332 -21.98 3.76 -18.02
N ASN A 333 -20.94 3.90 -18.83
CA ASN A 333 -19.68 3.20 -18.63
C ASN A 333 -18.97 3.62 -17.33
N GLY A 334 -19.26 4.81 -16.80
CA GLY A 334 -18.70 5.30 -15.53
C GLY A 334 -18.93 4.32 -14.37
N GLN A 335 -20.14 3.78 -14.29
CA GLN A 335 -20.58 2.90 -13.20
C GLN A 335 -19.96 1.50 -13.27
N LEU A 336 -19.55 1.08 -14.46
CA LEU A 336 -18.78 -0.16 -14.62
C LEU A 336 -17.39 -0.05 -13.96
N THR A 337 -16.84 1.16 -13.82
CA THR A 337 -15.51 1.39 -13.26
C THR A 337 -15.38 0.89 -11.82
N VAL A 338 -16.37 1.16 -10.95
CA VAL A 338 -16.31 0.65 -9.56
C VAL A 338 -16.39 -0.88 -9.53
N TRP A 339 -17.13 -1.49 -10.46
CA TRP A 339 -17.23 -2.94 -10.56
C TRP A 339 -15.98 -3.60 -11.11
N VAL A 340 -15.25 -2.94 -12.00
CA VAL A 340 -13.89 -3.33 -12.39
C VAL A 340 -12.99 -3.41 -11.14
N ASP A 341 -13.10 -2.43 -10.24
CA ASP A 341 -12.30 -2.40 -9.03
C ASP A 341 -12.75 -3.45 -8.01
N VAL A 342 -14.06 -3.66 -7.82
CA VAL A 342 -14.60 -4.75 -7.00
C VAL A 342 -14.17 -6.13 -7.54
N PHE A 343 -14.15 -6.33 -8.85
CA PHE A 343 -13.64 -7.55 -9.49
C PHE A 343 -12.16 -7.78 -9.17
N LYS A 344 -11.31 -6.74 -9.30
CA LYS A 344 -9.89 -6.84 -8.94
C LYS A 344 -9.71 -7.21 -7.46
N LEU A 345 -10.47 -6.57 -6.56
CA LEU A 345 -10.47 -6.88 -5.13
C LEU A 345 -10.87 -8.33 -4.86
N HIS A 346 -11.90 -8.84 -5.54
CA HIS A 346 -12.29 -10.24 -5.47
C HIS A 346 -11.16 -11.17 -5.93
N HIS A 347 -10.49 -10.84 -7.03
CA HIS A 347 -9.33 -11.59 -7.51
C HIS A 347 -8.18 -11.61 -6.48
N PHE A 348 -7.85 -10.46 -5.88
CA PHE A 348 -6.81 -10.35 -4.85
C PHE A 348 -7.11 -11.24 -3.64
N VAL A 349 -8.33 -11.18 -3.10
CA VAL A 349 -8.69 -12.01 -1.93
C VAL A 349 -8.71 -13.49 -2.28
N ARG A 350 -9.18 -13.89 -3.48
CA ARG A 350 -9.17 -15.29 -3.93
C ARG A 350 -7.76 -15.85 -4.12
N ARG A 351 -6.83 -15.00 -4.56
CA ARG A 351 -5.40 -15.34 -4.68
C ARG A 351 -4.75 -15.53 -3.30
N TYR A 352 -5.00 -14.61 -2.37
CA TYR A 352 -4.43 -14.65 -1.02
C TYR A 352 -4.95 -15.83 -0.18
N TYR A 353 -6.19 -16.24 -0.43
CA TYR A 353 -6.91 -17.16 0.42
C TYR A 353 -6.42 -18.60 0.35
N SER A 354 -5.87 -19.07 1.47
CA SER A 354 -5.47 -20.46 1.66
C SER A 354 -6.62 -21.34 2.16
N LYS A 355 -6.45 -22.66 2.04
CA LYS A 355 -7.41 -23.70 2.49
C LYS A 355 -7.89 -23.52 3.94
N LEU A 356 -7.10 -22.85 4.80
CA LEU A 356 -7.40 -22.68 6.22
C LEU A 356 -8.65 -21.81 6.46
N PHE A 357 -8.97 -20.87 5.58
CA PHE A 357 -10.07 -19.94 5.78
C PHE A 357 -11.39 -20.39 5.12
N GLY A 358 -11.36 -21.56 4.43
CA GLY A 358 -12.39 -22.13 3.53
C GLY A 358 -13.84 -22.01 4.00
N LYS A 359 -14.06 -22.28 5.29
CA LYS A 359 -15.41 -22.39 5.86
C LYS A 359 -15.95 -21.08 6.41
N GLU A 360 -15.06 -20.14 6.72
CA GLU A 360 -15.44 -18.89 7.40
C GLU A 360 -15.86 -17.80 6.42
N TYR A 361 -15.42 -17.90 5.15
CA TYR A 361 -15.63 -16.84 4.15
C TYR A 361 -16.12 -17.38 2.80
N PRO A 362 -17.43 -17.71 2.67
CA PRO A 362 -18.00 -18.28 1.45
C PRO A 362 -17.81 -17.42 0.19
N LEU A 363 -17.67 -16.11 0.36
CA LEU A 363 -17.46 -15.16 -0.74
C LEU A 363 -16.12 -15.42 -1.47
N VAL A 364 -15.08 -15.89 -0.78
CA VAL A 364 -13.76 -16.17 -1.41
C VAL A 364 -13.73 -17.52 -2.11
N SER A 365 -14.52 -18.48 -1.64
CA SER A 365 -14.58 -19.80 -2.26
C SER A 365 -15.27 -19.76 -3.63
N LYS A 366 -16.15 -18.78 -3.87
CA LYS A 366 -16.95 -18.66 -5.09
C LYS A 366 -16.17 -17.94 -6.18
N SER A 367 -16.29 -18.43 -7.41
CA SER A 367 -15.89 -17.72 -8.63
C SER A 367 -16.69 -16.43 -8.80
N TRP A 368 -16.20 -15.53 -9.64
CA TRP A 368 -16.90 -14.28 -9.90
C TRP A 368 -18.27 -14.52 -10.53
N GLY A 369 -18.34 -15.44 -11.50
CA GLY A 369 -19.61 -15.85 -12.09
C GLY A 369 -20.62 -16.46 -11.10
N GLU A 370 -20.16 -17.29 -10.15
CA GLU A 370 -21.03 -17.80 -9.08
C GLU A 370 -21.59 -16.68 -8.20
N LEU A 371 -20.75 -15.69 -7.83
CA LEU A 371 -21.21 -14.53 -7.06
C LEU A 371 -22.23 -13.69 -7.83
N CYS A 372 -22.01 -13.50 -9.13
CA CYS A 372 -22.94 -12.78 -9.99
C CYS A 372 -24.29 -13.51 -10.05
N LEU A 373 -24.30 -14.83 -10.26
CA LEU A 373 -25.53 -15.64 -10.31
C LEU A 373 -26.31 -15.61 -9.00
N GLU A 374 -25.62 -15.70 -7.86
CA GLU A 374 -26.24 -15.69 -6.54
C GLU A 374 -26.86 -14.34 -6.16
N ASN A 375 -26.18 -13.24 -6.52
CA ASN A 375 -26.64 -11.89 -6.17
C ASN A 375 -27.60 -11.31 -7.21
N LEU A 376 -27.61 -11.87 -8.43
CA LEU A 376 -28.50 -11.50 -9.53
C LEU A 376 -29.32 -12.70 -10.05
N PRO A 377 -30.21 -13.27 -9.22
CA PRO A 377 -30.94 -14.48 -9.60
C PRO A 377 -32.12 -14.22 -10.55
N LYS A 378 -32.66 -13.00 -10.56
CA LYS A 378 -33.88 -12.65 -11.30
C LYS A 378 -33.60 -12.49 -12.80
N ASP A 379 -34.57 -12.87 -13.64
CA ASP A 379 -34.49 -12.74 -15.10
C ASP A 379 -34.29 -11.29 -15.55
N GLU A 380 -34.90 -10.34 -14.83
CA GLU A 380 -34.75 -8.90 -15.05
C GLU A 380 -33.29 -8.43 -14.94
N HIS A 381 -32.44 -9.16 -14.22
CA HIS A 381 -31.03 -8.83 -14.03
C HIS A 381 -30.13 -9.43 -15.11
N THR A 382 -30.67 -10.11 -16.13
CA THR A 382 -29.87 -10.87 -17.11
C THR A 382 -28.85 -10.00 -17.85
N ASN A 383 -29.23 -8.78 -18.26
CA ASN A 383 -28.31 -7.87 -18.95
C ASN A 383 -27.15 -7.43 -18.02
N LEU A 384 -27.47 -7.03 -16.79
CA LEU A 384 -26.47 -6.70 -15.78
C LEU A 384 -25.53 -7.88 -15.53
N ARG A 385 -26.10 -9.06 -15.26
CA ARG A 385 -25.34 -10.27 -15.00
C ARG A 385 -24.39 -10.58 -16.17
N HIS A 386 -24.86 -10.44 -17.41
CA HIS A 386 -24.00 -10.61 -18.58
C HIS A 386 -22.83 -9.62 -18.61
N LYS A 387 -23.07 -8.33 -18.31
CA LYS A 387 -22.00 -7.32 -18.22
C LYS A 387 -21.00 -7.61 -17.11
N MET A 388 -21.45 -8.05 -15.94
CA MET A 388 -20.55 -8.44 -14.85
C MET A 388 -19.74 -9.69 -15.19
N LEU A 389 -20.35 -10.69 -15.85
CA LEU A 389 -19.63 -11.87 -16.33
C LEU A 389 -18.59 -11.48 -17.39
N HIS A 390 -18.92 -10.54 -18.27
CA HIS A 390 -17.99 -10.03 -19.26
C HIS A 390 -16.72 -9.39 -18.65
N LEU A 391 -16.81 -8.82 -17.44
CA LEU A 391 -15.62 -8.35 -16.72
C LEU A 391 -14.64 -9.50 -16.44
N GLU A 392 -15.12 -10.69 -16.11
CA GLU A 392 -14.26 -11.86 -15.88
C GLU A 392 -13.60 -12.35 -17.18
N ASP A 393 -14.33 -12.31 -18.30
CA ASP A 393 -13.80 -12.67 -19.62
C ASP A 393 -12.66 -11.73 -20.04
N VAL A 394 -12.87 -10.42 -19.89
CA VAL A 394 -11.90 -9.39 -20.28
C VAL A 394 -10.74 -9.31 -19.30
N LEU A 395 -11.02 -9.16 -18.00
CA LEU A 395 -10.01 -8.83 -16.99
C LEU A 395 -9.42 -10.08 -16.34
N GLY A 396 -10.10 -11.23 -16.38
CA GLY A 396 -9.64 -12.44 -15.71
C GLY A 396 -8.32 -12.96 -16.28
N GLY A 397 -8.13 -12.91 -17.60
CA GLY A 397 -6.85 -13.24 -18.24
C GLY A 397 -5.73 -12.27 -17.85
N VAL A 398 -6.03 -10.96 -17.90
CA VAL A 398 -5.09 -9.89 -17.54
C VAL A 398 -4.63 -10.02 -16.08
N MET A 399 -5.57 -10.20 -15.16
CA MET A 399 -5.29 -10.34 -13.73
C MET A 399 -4.47 -11.59 -13.43
N ARG A 400 -4.77 -12.73 -14.06
CA ARG A 400 -3.96 -13.96 -13.90
C ARG A 400 -2.55 -13.83 -14.42
N LYS A 401 -2.36 -13.15 -15.55
CA LYS A 401 -1.02 -12.89 -16.10
C LYS A 401 -0.22 -11.98 -15.17
N ARG A 402 -0.87 -10.94 -14.62
CA ARG A 402 -0.22 -9.97 -13.73
C ARG A 402 0.05 -10.53 -12.33
N LEU A 403 -0.87 -11.34 -11.82
CA LEU A 403 -0.88 -11.87 -10.46
C LEU A 403 -1.21 -13.36 -10.51
N PRO A 404 -0.24 -14.20 -10.88
CA PRO A 404 -0.48 -15.63 -11.06
C PRO A 404 -1.02 -16.25 -9.75
N PRO A 405 -1.96 -17.21 -9.85
CA PRO A 405 -2.52 -17.90 -8.70
C PRO A 405 -1.43 -18.42 -7.77
N GLN A 406 -1.60 -18.22 -6.46
CA GLN A 406 -0.73 -18.87 -5.48
C GLN A 406 -1.10 -20.35 -5.38
N ILE A 407 -0.11 -21.20 -5.13
CA ILE A 407 -0.33 -22.64 -4.90
C ILE A 407 -1.38 -22.80 -3.79
N ASP A 408 -2.37 -23.66 -4.03
CA ASP A 408 -3.50 -23.94 -3.14
C ASP A 408 -4.47 -22.79 -2.88
N SER A 409 -4.34 -21.67 -3.61
CA SER A 409 -5.34 -20.59 -3.61
C SER A 409 -6.70 -21.07 -4.16
N ALA A 410 -7.74 -20.25 -3.98
CA ALA A 410 -9.04 -20.57 -4.56
C ALA A 410 -8.98 -20.67 -6.10
N ILE A 411 -8.17 -19.82 -6.74
CA ILE A 411 -8.02 -19.77 -8.20
C ILE A 411 -7.23 -20.99 -8.71
N ASP A 412 -6.09 -21.30 -8.09
CA ASP A 412 -5.25 -22.45 -8.49
C ASP A 412 -6.03 -23.78 -8.45
N ARG A 413 -6.87 -23.97 -7.43
CA ARG A 413 -7.69 -25.19 -7.30
C ARG A 413 -8.77 -25.28 -8.37
N GLU A 414 -9.41 -24.15 -8.70
CA GLU A 414 -10.41 -24.09 -9.76
C GLU A 414 -9.78 -24.44 -11.12
N GLU A 415 -8.57 -23.94 -11.39
CA GLU A 415 -7.86 -24.20 -12.65
C GLU A 415 -7.38 -25.65 -12.77
N LYS A 416 -6.88 -26.23 -11.67
CA LYS A 416 -6.54 -27.66 -11.61
C LYS A 416 -7.77 -28.53 -11.88
N ALA A 417 -8.89 -28.24 -11.21
CA ALA A 417 -10.14 -28.99 -11.42
C ALA A 417 -10.66 -28.90 -12.87
N LYS A 418 -10.55 -27.73 -13.51
CA LYS A 418 -10.89 -27.56 -14.93
C LYS A 418 -9.97 -28.39 -15.84
N SER A 419 -8.67 -28.39 -15.56
CA SER A 419 -7.69 -29.16 -16.33
C SER A 419 -7.92 -30.67 -16.24
N ASP A 420 -8.28 -31.16 -15.04
CA ASP A 420 -8.64 -32.56 -14.81
C ASP A 420 -9.93 -32.95 -15.54
N SER A 421 -10.92 -32.04 -15.60
CA SER A 421 -12.20 -32.29 -16.29
C SER A 421 -12.09 -32.38 -17.82
N VAL A 422 -11.08 -31.74 -18.43
CA VAL A 422 -10.83 -31.80 -19.89
C VAL A 422 -10.02 -33.04 -20.28
N SER A 423 -9.35 -33.67 -19.32
CA SER A 423 -8.52 -34.85 -19.54
C SER A 423 -9.31 -36.17 -19.47
N LEU A 424 -10.60 -36.10 -19.13
CA LEU A 424 -11.57 -37.20 -19.09
C LEU A 424 -12.45 -37.17 -20.33
#